data_AF-A0A923YY39-F1
#
_entry.id   AF-A0A923YY39-F1
#
_cell.length_a   1.000
_cell.length_b   1.000
_cell.length_c   1.000
_cell.angle_alpha   90.00
_cell.angle_beta   90.00
_cell.angle_gamma   90.00
#
_symmetry.space_group_name_H-M   'P 1'
#
loop_
_entity.id
_entity.type
_entity.pdbx_description
1 polymer ?
#
loop_
_entity_poly.entity_id
_entity_poly.type
_entity_poly.pdbx_seq_one_letter_code
_entity_poly.pdbx_strand_id
1 'polypeptide(L)'
;AAAVAADWARIGVRTQTIARSPADHALAVARGTFELAVTERSAPFDSPLAFLTPFACRANGAGGYCNPGADALVTAARAAPDATTATTTLGAAEAAMVADTPMIALFAPVRWALVSRQVTGWTANAAGQHPLALLGIDRQVKR
;
A
#
# COMPACT_ATOMS: atom_id res chain seq x y z
N ALA A 1 16.29 1.62 -1.28
CA ALA A 1 16.94 1.22 -2.54
C ALA A 1 18.40 0.82 -2.33
N ALA A 2 19.28 1.72 -1.86
CA ALA A 2 20.71 1.42 -1.71
C ALA A 2 21.02 0.20 -0.80
N ALA A 3 20.37 0.07 0.35
CA ALA A 3 20.57 -1.08 1.24
C ALA A 3 20.18 -2.41 0.57
N VAL A 4 18.99 -2.48 -0.05
CA VAL A 4 18.53 -3.66 -0.80
C VAL A 4 19.50 -4.03 -1.93
N ALA A 5 19.99 -3.03 -2.68
CA ALA A 5 20.98 -3.25 -3.74
C ALA A 5 22.30 -3.84 -3.19
N ALA A 6 22.77 -3.34 -2.05
CA ALA A 6 23.97 -3.86 -1.40
C ALA A 6 23.79 -5.31 -0.91
N ASP A 7 22.63 -5.64 -0.33
CA ASP A 7 22.31 -7.00 0.11
C ASP A 7 22.21 -7.96 -1.06
N TRP A 8 21.59 -7.54 -2.16
CA TRP A 8 21.49 -8.33 -3.39
C TRP A 8 22.84 -8.54 -4.09
N ALA A 9 23.74 -7.57 -4.03
CA ALA A 9 25.10 -7.73 -4.54
C ALA A 9 25.85 -8.88 -3.82
N ARG A 10 25.57 -9.12 -2.53
CA ARG A 10 26.17 -10.23 -1.77
C ARG A 10 25.77 -11.62 -2.28
N ILE A 11 24.64 -11.73 -2.98
CA ILE A 11 24.16 -12.96 -3.62
C ILE A 11 24.33 -12.94 -5.15
N GLY A 12 25.14 -12.01 -5.68
CA GLY A 12 25.46 -11.93 -7.11
C GLY A 12 24.41 -11.24 -7.98
N VAL A 13 23.36 -10.64 -7.39
CA VAL A 13 22.36 -9.88 -8.13
C VAL A 13 22.85 -8.45 -8.36
N ARG A 14 22.94 -8.03 -9.63
CA ARG A 14 23.32 -6.68 -10.02
C ARG A 14 22.08 -5.83 -10.25
N THR A 15 22.04 -4.64 -9.64
CA THR A 15 20.95 -3.68 -9.81
C THR A 15 21.45 -2.33 -10.27
N GLN A 16 20.66 -1.65 -11.10
CA GLN A 16 20.84 -0.24 -11.43
C GLN A 16 19.67 0.56 -10.87
N THR A 17 19.94 1.55 -10.02
CA THR A 17 18.89 2.45 -9.51
C THR A 17 18.58 3.51 -10.56
N ILE A 18 17.30 3.67 -10.89
CA ILE A 18 16.83 4.72 -11.80
C ILE A 18 16.12 5.80 -10.98
N ALA A 19 16.70 7.01 -10.95
CA ALA A 19 16.05 8.16 -10.34
C ALA A 19 14.99 8.74 -11.29
N ARG A 20 13.77 8.97 -10.79
CA ARG A 20 12.64 9.55 -11.52
C ARG A 20 11.88 10.52 -10.63
N SER A 21 11.10 11.42 -11.23
CA SER A 21 10.11 12.18 -10.46
C SER A 21 9.05 11.22 -9.87
N PRO A 22 8.36 11.59 -8.78
CA PRO A 22 7.28 10.77 -8.24
C PRO A 22 6.18 10.45 -9.27
N ALA A 23 5.85 11.41 -10.14
CA ALA A 23 4.85 11.23 -11.19
C ALA A 23 5.30 10.22 -12.26
N ASP A 24 6.55 10.33 -12.72
CA ASP A 24 7.12 9.41 -13.71
C ASP A 24 7.28 7.99 -13.14
N HIS A 25 7.59 7.88 -11.84
CA HIS A 25 7.65 6.60 -11.14
C HIS A 25 6.26 5.95 -11.05
N ALA A 26 5.24 6.70 -10.62
CA ALA A 26 3.87 6.20 -10.55
C ALA A 26 3.36 5.76 -11.92
N LEU A 27 3.67 6.51 -12.98
CA LEU A 27 3.32 6.16 -14.35
C LEU A 27 4.02 4.88 -14.83
N ALA A 28 5.30 4.72 -14.50
CA ALA A 28 6.05 3.52 -14.85
C ALA A 28 5.47 2.28 -14.18
N VAL A 29 5.11 2.38 -12.89
CA VAL A 29 4.44 1.29 -12.15
C VAL A 29 3.08 0.98 -12.77
N ALA A 30 2.25 1.98 -13.04
CA ALA A 30 0.91 1.80 -13.61
C ALA A 30 0.94 1.18 -15.01
N ARG A 31 1.99 1.44 -15.79
CA ARG A 31 2.18 0.88 -17.15
C ARG A 31 2.96 -0.43 -17.17
N GLY A 32 3.47 -0.91 -16.03
CA GLY A 32 4.32 -2.10 -15.98
C GLY A 32 5.69 -1.90 -16.64
N THR A 33 6.16 -0.66 -16.83
CA THR A 33 7.44 -0.36 -17.48
C THR A 33 8.57 -0.26 -16.45
N PHE A 34 8.81 -1.35 -15.73
CA PHE A 34 9.85 -1.50 -14.71
C PHE A 34 10.28 -2.96 -14.57
N GLU A 35 11.50 -3.20 -14.09
CA GLU A 35 11.96 -4.55 -13.70
C GLU A 35 11.68 -4.80 -12.21
N LEU A 36 12.00 -3.81 -11.37
CA LEU A 36 11.63 -3.75 -9.97
C LEU A 36 11.22 -2.32 -9.63
N ALA A 37 10.12 -2.16 -8.89
CA ALA A 37 9.67 -0.88 -8.40
C ALA A 37 9.50 -0.90 -6.88
N VAL A 38 10.03 0.12 -6.21
CA VAL A 38 9.70 0.38 -4.82
C VAL A 38 8.35 1.08 -4.79
N THR A 39 7.38 0.50 -4.09
CA THR A 39 6.06 1.08 -3.94
C THR A 39 5.70 1.16 -2.46
N GLU A 40 4.91 2.16 -2.12
CA GLU A 40 4.25 2.28 -0.83
C GLU A 40 2.76 2.31 -1.08
N ARG A 41 2.00 1.74 -0.15
CA ARG A 41 0.56 1.74 -0.22
C ARG A 41 -0.01 1.96 1.17
N SER A 42 -0.79 3.02 1.28
CA SER A 42 -1.66 3.31 2.41
C SER A 42 -3.10 3.02 2.01
N ALA A 43 -3.84 2.28 2.82
CA ALA A 43 -5.25 2.04 2.55
C ALA A 43 -6.07 3.33 2.80
N PRO A 44 -6.91 3.76 1.85
CA PRO A 44 -7.74 4.95 2.03
C PRO A 44 -8.89 4.74 3.02
N PHE A 45 -9.25 3.49 3.30
CA PHE A 45 -10.25 3.04 4.25
C PHE A 45 -9.89 1.64 4.76
N ASP A 46 -10.47 1.21 5.88
CA ASP A 46 -10.17 -0.07 6.53
C ASP A 46 -10.76 -1.25 5.75
N SER A 47 -10.02 -1.74 4.74
CA SER A 47 -10.42 -2.90 3.95
C SER A 47 -9.22 -3.61 3.33
N PRO A 48 -9.15 -4.96 3.40
CA PRO A 48 -8.13 -5.75 2.70
C PRO A 48 -8.14 -5.53 1.18
N LEU A 49 -9.30 -5.19 0.61
CA LEU A 49 -9.43 -4.92 -0.83
C LEU A 49 -8.49 -3.81 -1.31
N ALA A 50 -8.17 -2.83 -0.46
CA ALA A 50 -7.23 -1.77 -0.82
C ALA A 50 -5.83 -2.30 -1.13
N PHE A 51 -5.44 -3.43 -0.52
CA PHE A 51 -4.16 -4.09 -0.68
C PHE A 51 -4.16 -5.21 -1.72
N LEU A 52 -5.30 -5.91 -1.90
CA LEU A 52 -5.41 -7.01 -2.88
C LEU A 52 -5.68 -6.51 -4.32
N THR A 53 -6.42 -5.42 -4.49
CA THR A 53 -6.81 -4.90 -5.81
C THR A 53 -5.65 -4.66 -6.79
N PRO A 54 -4.47 -4.16 -6.37
CA PRO A 54 -3.30 -3.97 -7.25
C PRO A 54 -2.77 -5.25 -7.89
N PHE A 55 -3.06 -6.40 -7.29
CA PHE A 55 -2.61 -7.71 -7.77
C PHE A 55 -3.67 -8.40 -8.62
N ALA A 56 -4.84 -7.76 -8.82
CA ALA A 56 -5.89 -8.32 -9.66
C ALA A 56 -5.46 -8.36 -11.14
N CYS A 57 -5.82 -9.42 -11.85
CA CYS A 57 -5.40 -9.61 -13.25
C CYS A 57 -5.83 -8.42 -14.14
N ARG A 58 -7.05 -7.92 -13.94
CA ARG A 58 -7.61 -6.79 -14.70
C ARG A 58 -6.90 -5.44 -14.48
N ALA A 59 -6.10 -5.33 -13.42
CA ALA A 59 -5.39 -4.10 -13.07
C ALA A 59 -4.00 -4.03 -13.70
N ASN A 60 -3.72 -4.87 -14.71
CA ASN A 60 -2.35 -5.19 -15.15
C ASN A 60 -1.49 -5.55 -13.94
N GLY A 61 -1.98 -6.52 -13.16
CA GLY A 61 -1.59 -6.79 -11.76
C GLY A 61 -0.11 -6.57 -11.51
N ALA A 62 0.25 -5.99 -10.36
CA ALA A 62 1.58 -5.43 -10.07
C ALA A 62 2.74 -6.19 -10.73
N GLY A 63 3.31 -5.61 -11.81
CA GLY A 63 4.42 -6.23 -12.55
C GLY A 63 4.02 -7.35 -13.53
N GLY A 64 2.77 -7.37 -14.00
CA GLY A 64 2.23 -8.44 -14.86
C GLY A 64 1.71 -9.67 -14.10
N TYR A 65 1.67 -9.62 -12.76
CA TYR A 65 1.14 -10.70 -11.93
C TYR A 65 -0.36 -10.93 -12.19
N CYS A 66 -0.77 -12.20 -12.25
CA CYS A 66 -2.17 -12.59 -12.38
C CYS A 66 -2.40 -13.98 -11.78
N ASN A 67 -3.32 -14.07 -10.83
CA ASN A 67 -3.84 -15.33 -10.29
C ASN A 67 -5.38 -15.34 -10.39
N PRO A 68 -5.95 -16.04 -11.40
CA PRO A 68 -7.40 -16.09 -11.60
C PRO A 68 -8.17 -16.69 -10.41
N GLY A 69 -7.55 -17.59 -9.64
CA GLY A 69 -8.16 -18.17 -8.44
C GLY A 69 -8.31 -17.14 -7.32
N ALA A 70 -7.27 -16.32 -7.10
CA ALA A 70 -7.33 -15.20 -6.17
C ALA A 70 -8.37 -14.15 -6.61
N ASP A 71 -8.46 -13.85 -7.91
CA ASP A 71 -9.49 -12.94 -8.47
C ASP A 71 -10.92 -13.46 -8.26
N ALA A 72 -11.12 -14.78 -8.40
CA ALA A 72 -12.40 -15.42 -8.12
C ALA A 72 -12.78 -15.30 -6.64
N LEU A 73 -11.82 -15.50 -5.72
CA LEU A 73 -12.04 -15.32 -4.28
C LEU A 73 -12.36 -13.86 -3.92
N VAL A 74 -11.64 -12.89 -4.49
CA VAL A 74 -11.96 -11.46 -4.31
C VAL A 74 -13.37 -11.14 -4.81
N THR A 75 -13.80 -11.74 -5.92
CA THR A 75 -15.16 -11.59 -6.46
C THR A 75 -16.20 -12.22 -5.55
N ALA A 76 -15.95 -13.43 -5.05
CA ALA A 76 -16.83 -14.13 -4.12
C ALA A 76 -16.99 -13.37 -2.80
N ALA A 77 -15.91 -12.77 -2.27
CA ALA A 77 -15.94 -11.97 -1.06
C ALA A 77 -16.89 -10.75 -1.17
N ARG A 78 -17.00 -10.15 -2.37
CA ARG A 78 -17.94 -9.03 -2.62
C ARG A 78 -19.40 -9.47 -2.61
N ALA A 79 -19.67 -10.74 -2.89
CA ALA A 79 -21.00 -11.34 -2.89
C ALA A 79 -21.32 -12.09 -1.59
N ALA A 80 -20.42 -12.03 -0.59
CA ALA A 80 -20.60 -12.73 0.67
C ALA A 80 -21.80 -12.17 1.45
N PRO A 81 -22.55 -13.03 2.17
CA PRO A 81 -23.77 -12.63 2.89
C PRO A 81 -23.50 -11.78 4.14
N ASP A 82 -22.28 -11.84 4.67
CA ASP A 82 -21.87 -11.16 5.90
C ASP A 82 -20.37 -10.82 5.90
N ALA A 83 -19.97 -9.93 6.82
CA ALA A 83 -18.60 -9.45 6.93
C ALA A 83 -17.59 -10.52 7.37
N THR A 84 -18.02 -11.55 8.10
CA THR A 84 -17.14 -12.64 8.53
C THR A 84 -16.77 -13.51 7.34
N THR A 85 -17.78 -13.95 6.58
CA THR A 85 -17.60 -14.71 5.34
C THR A 85 -16.78 -13.92 4.32
N ALA A 86 -17.03 -12.61 4.17
CA ALA A 86 -16.23 -11.74 3.31
C ALA A 86 -14.75 -11.71 3.73
N THR A 87 -14.47 -11.49 5.03
CA THR A 87 -13.11 -11.42 5.57
C THR A 87 -12.36 -12.74 5.41
N THR A 88 -12.99 -13.88 5.73
CA THR A 88 -12.39 -15.21 5.55
C THR A 88 -12.07 -15.48 4.08
N THR A 89 -12.96 -15.10 3.16
CA THR A 89 -12.76 -15.28 1.72
C THR A 89 -11.61 -14.40 1.20
N LEU A 90 -11.50 -13.16 1.69
CA LEU A 90 -10.36 -12.28 1.36
C LEU A 90 -9.04 -12.82 1.91
N GLY A 91 -9.03 -13.43 3.09
CA GLY A 91 -7.85 -14.08 3.65
C GLY A 91 -7.36 -15.26 2.79
N ALA A 92 -8.28 -16.03 2.20
CA ALA A 92 -7.93 -17.07 1.25
C ALA A 92 -7.34 -16.49 -0.06
N ALA A 93 -7.89 -15.37 -0.55
CA ALA A 93 -7.33 -14.68 -1.71
C ALA A 93 -5.92 -14.16 -1.44
N GLU A 94 -5.70 -13.54 -0.27
CA GLU A 94 -4.39 -13.07 0.18
C GLU A 94 -3.39 -14.23 0.26
N ALA A 95 -3.76 -15.35 0.89
CA ALA A 95 -2.89 -16.52 1.01
C ALA A 95 -2.46 -17.07 -0.36
N ALA A 96 -3.37 -17.12 -1.33
CA ALA A 96 -3.06 -17.51 -2.70
C ALA A 96 -2.06 -16.55 -3.36
N MET A 97 -2.24 -15.23 -3.16
CA MET A 97 -1.30 -14.24 -3.70
C MET A 97 0.07 -14.30 -3.02
N VAL A 98 0.12 -14.49 -1.70
CA VAL A 98 1.38 -14.57 -0.95
C VAL A 98 2.19 -15.80 -1.37
N ALA A 99 1.53 -16.93 -1.66
CA ALA A 99 2.18 -18.14 -2.14
C ALA A 99 2.94 -17.93 -3.47
N ASP A 100 2.44 -17.04 -4.33
CA ASP A 100 3.07 -16.71 -5.62
C ASP A 100 4.18 -15.66 -5.48
N THR A 101 4.32 -15.01 -4.31
CA THR A 101 5.34 -13.99 -4.01
C THR A 101 5.45 -12.84 -5.04
N PRO A 102 4.34 -12.19 -5.47
CA PRO A 102 4.35 -11.14 -6.50
C PRO A 102 5.03 -9.83 -6.05
N MET A 103 5.34 -9.71 -4.76
CA MET A 103 6.09 -8.59 -4.21
C MET A 103 6.99 -9.05 -3.05
N ILE A 104 7.99 -8.23 -2.74
CA ILE A 104 8.84 -8.40 -1.57
C ILE A 104 8.39 -7.39 -0.51
N ALA A 105 7.76 -7.87 0.55
CA ALA A 105 7.38 -7.02 1.68
C ALA A 105 8.63 -6.56 2.45
N LEU A 106 8.79 -5.25 2.63
CA LEU A 106 9.95 -4.68 3.33
C LEU A 106 9.62 -4.35 4.80
N PHE A 107 8.54 -3.60 5.03
CA PHE A 107 8.07 -3.20 6.36
C PHE A 107 6.69 -2.56 6.27
N ALA A 108 5.98 -2.50 7.41
CA ALA A 108 4.80 -1.66 7.59
C ALA A 108 5.25 -0.28 8.15
N PRO A 109 4.96 0.84 7.46
CA PRO A 109 5.42 2.15 7.92
C PRO A 109 4.67 2.58 9.19
N VAL A 110 5.42 3.05 10.18
CA VAL A 110 4.86 3.73 11.35
C VAL A 110 4.65 5.20 10.99
N ARG A 111 3.43 5.71 11.17
CA ARG A 111 3.10 7.12 10.93
C ARG A 111 3.10 7.87 12.26
N TRP A 112 3.79 9.00 12.29
CA TRP A 112 3.85 9.91 13.42
C TRP A 112 3.65 11.34 12.93
N ALA A 113 3.09 12.18 13.81
CA ALA A 113 2.86 13.59 13.54
C ALA A 113 3.42 14.43 14.69
N LEU A 114 4.16 15.49 14.35
CA LEU A 114 4.55 16.52 15.30
C LEU A 114 3.53 17.65 15.21
N VAL A 115 2.73 17.82 16.26
CA VAL A 115 1.60 18.75 16.28
C VAL A 115 1.87 19.85 17.30
N SER A 116 1.75 21.11 16.88
CA SER A 116 1.87 22.26 17.79
C SER A 116 0.76 22.23 18.83
N ARG A 117 1.07 22.65 20.06
CA ARG A 117 0.06 22.81 21.13
C ARG A 117 -1.03 23.82 20.78
N GLN A 118 -0.80 24.67 19.78
CA GLN A 118 -1.79 25.62 19.26
C GLN A 118 -2.83 24.95 18.35
N VAL A 119 -2.57 23.75 17.83
CA VAL A 119 -3.52 23.08 16.93
C VAL A 119 -4.61 22.41 17.76
N THR A 120 -5.86 22.76 17.46
CA THR A 120 -7.06 22.16 18.07
C THR A 120 -7.77 21.26 17.06
N GLY A 121 -8.55 20.30 17.56
CA GLY A 121 -9.33 19.36 16.74
C GLY A 121 -8.52 18.25 16.07
N TRP A 122 -7.19 18.26 16.21
CA TRP A 122 -6.35 17.15 15.78
C TRP A 122 -6.56 15.93 16.68
N THR A 123 -6.77 14.76 16.06
CA THR A 123 -6.86 13.46 16.74
C THR A 123 -6.10 12.41 15.94
N ALA A 124 -5.33 11.57 16.63
CA ALA A 124 -4.64 10.46 16.00
C ALA A 124 -5.66 9.47 15.39
N ASN A 125 -5.42 9.04 14.14
CA ASN A 125 -6.25 8.05 13.46
C ASN A 125 -5.40 7.21 12.50
N ALA A 126 -5.85 5.98 12.24
CA ALA A 126 -5.11 5.01 11.42
C ALA A 126 -4.93 5.47 9.96
N ALA A 127 -5.88 6.24 9.42
CA ALA A 127 -5.80 6.77 8.06
C ALA A 127 -4.80 7.93 7.91
N GLY A 128 -4.42 8.59 9.01
CA GLY A 128 -3.62 9.81 8.99
C GLY A 128 -4.33 10.97 8.30
N GLN A 129 -5.67 10.98 8.28
CA GLN A 129 -6.47 11.99 7.59
C GLN A 129 -7.04 12.97 8.61
N HIS A 130 -6.90 14.27 8.36
CA HIS A 130 -7.36 15.34 9.24
C HIS A 130 -8.08 16.41 8.41
N PRO A 131 -9.42 16.39 8.32
CA PRO A 131 -10.18 17.38 7.57
C PRO A 131 -9.93 18.80 8.07
N LEU A 132 -9.58 19.73 7.17
CA LEU A 132 -9.28 21.12 7.54
C LEU A 132 -10.42 21.81 8.30
N ALA A 133 -11.67 21.46 7.99
CA ALA A 133 -12.85 22.00 8.66
C ALA A 133 -12.94 21.63 10.15
N LEU A 134 -12.24 20.57 10.57
CA LEU A 134 -12.18 20.11 11.96
C LEU A 134 -10.93 20.61 12.70
N LEU A 135 -10.01 21.29 12.01
CA LEU A 135 -8.77 21.79 12.59
C LEU A 135 -8.89 23.29 12.90
N GLY A 136 -8.32 23.70 14.03
CA GLY A 136 -8.23 25.09 14.44
C GLY A 136 -6.85 25.47 14.94
N ILE A 137 -6.61 26.77 15.07
CA ILE A 137 -5.40 27.34 15.68
C ILE A 137 -5.83 28.22 16.86
N ASP A 138 -5.45 27.81 18.06
CA ASP A 138 -5.55 28.64 19.25
C ASP A 138 -4.32 29.55 19.36
N ARG A 139 -4.52 30.84 19.11
CA ARG A 139 -3.48 31.88 19.19
C ARG A 139 -3.22 32.37 20.62
N GLN A 140 -3.98 31.91 21.61
CA GLN A 140 -3.81 32.28 23.02
C GLN A 140 -2.64 31.54 23.68
N VAL A 141 -2.10 30.48 23.06
CA VAL A 141 -0.86 29.83 23.51
C VAL A 141 0.35 30.68 23.08
N LYS A 142 0.41 31.92 23.57
CA LYS A 142 1.66 32.68 23.72
C LYS A 142 2.21 32.34 25.10
N ARG A 143 3.42 31.78 25.13
CA ARG A 143 4.27 31.83 26.33
C ARG A 143 4.70 33.28 26.57
#